data_AF-A0A7C2Q1R5-F1
#
_entry.id   AF-A0A7C2Q1R5-F1
#
_cell.length_a   1.000
_cell.length_b   1.000
_cell.length_c   1.000
_cell.angle_alpha   90.00
_cell.angle_beta   90.00
_cell.angle_gamma   90.00
#
_symmetry.space_group_name_H-M   'P 1'
#
loop_
_entity.id
_entity.type
_entity.pdbx_description
1 polymer ?
#
loop_
_entity_poly.entity_id
_entity_poly.type
_entity_poly.pdbx_seq_one_letter_code
_entity_poly.pdbx_strand_id
1 'polypeptide(L)' 'MRLVREVKELREKSSEELISELDRLRAELVLVRSKTVAGGGLEKTAQMRNMRRRIARILTILRERGIKL' A
#
# COMPACT_ATOMS: atom_id res chain seq x y z
N MET A 1 -2.18 8.99 13.33
CA MET A 1 -2.40 8.55 11.94
C MET A 1 -2.59 9.78 11.06
N ARG A 2 -1.53 10.27 10.39
CA ARG A 2 -1.58 11.53 9.61
C ARG A 2 -1.95 11.23 8.15
N LEU A 3 -3.23 10.97 7.91
CA LEU A 3 -3.77 10.44 6.64
C LEU A 3 -3.77 11.40 5.45
N VAL A 4 -3.95 12.70 5.72
CA VAL A 4 -4.17 13.71 4.68
C VAL A 4 -2.90 13.98 3.88
N ARG A 5 -1.73 13.87 4.51
CA ARG A 5 -0.44 14.14 3.87
C ARG A 5 -0.04 13.04 2.88
N GLU A 6 -0.19 11.78 3.29
CA GLU A 6 0.14 10.62 2.46
C GLU A 6 -0.65 10.61 1.13
N VAL A 7 -1.94 10.96 1.17
CA VAL A 7 -2.77 11.00 -0.05
C VAL A 7 -2.32 12.09 -1.02
N LYS A 8 -1.94 13.28 -0.52
CA LYS A 8 -1.42 14.35 -1.37
C LYS A 8 -0.14 13.92 -2.08
N GLU A 9 0.81 13.37 -1.32
CA GLU A 9 2.07 12.85 -1.85
C GLU A 9 1.84 11.75 -2.91
N LEU A 10 0.87 10.85 -2.71
CA LEU A 10 0.51 9.84 -3.72
C LEU A 10 -0.10 10.44 -4.99
N ARG A 11 -0.84 11.55 -4.88
CA ARG A 11 -1.44 12.23 -6.05
C ARG A 11 -0.41 13.02 -6.87
N GLU A 12 0.71 13.41 -6.25
CA GLU A 12 1.82 14.11 -6.92
C GLU A 12 2.70 13.17 -7.77
N LYS A 13 2.71 11.86 -7.46
CA LYS A 13 3.47 10.84 -8.21
C LYS A 13 2.89 10.57 -9.61
N SER A 14 3.75 10.15 -10.53
CA SER A 14 3.31 9.62 -11.83
C SER A 14 2.54 8.31 -11.69
N SER A 15 1.84 7.91 -12.73
CA SER A 15 1.09 6.66 -12.74
C SER A 15 2.01 5.43 -12.70
N GLU A 16 3.15 5.48 -13.40
CA GLU A 16 4.17 4.44 -13.42
C GLU A 16 4.84 4.28 -12.05
N GLU A 17 5.10 5.40 -11.37
CA GLU A 17 5.63 5.39 -9.99
C GLU A 17 4.63 4.75 -9.02
N LEU A 18 3.34 5.05 -9.18
CA LEU A 18 2.28 4.45 -8.37
C LEU A 18 2.13 2.96 -8.62
N ILE A 19 2.23 2.50 -9.87
CA ILE A 19 2.21 1.07 -10.22
C ILE A 19 3.43 0.35 -9.63
N SER A 20 4.62 0.93 -9.78
CA SER A 20 5.85 0.36 -9.21
C SER A 20 5.78 0.27 -7.68
N GLU A 21 5.23 1.30 -7.02
CA GLU A 21 5.01 1.30 -5.57
C GLU A 21 3.95 0.27 -5.16
N LEU A 22 2.89 0.09 -5.95
CA LEU A 22 1.85 -0.91 -5.71
C LEU A 22 2.43 -2.33 -5.71
N ASP A 23 3.26 -2.67 -6.68
CA ASP A 23 3.88 -3.99 -6.78
C ASP A 23 4.85 -4.25 -5.64
N ARG A 24 5.65 -3.25 -5.27
CA ARG A 24 6.52 -3.30 -4.09
C ARG A 24 5.72 -3.57 -2.81
N LEU A 25 4.64 -2.82 -2.58
CA LEU A 25 3.80 -2.98 -1.39
C LEU A 25 3.08 -4.34 -1.36
N ARG A 26 2.69 -4.89 -2.51
CA ARG A 26 2.12 -6.24 -2.60
C ARG A 26 3.13 -7.31 -2.22
N ALA A 27 4.36 -7.21 -2.74
CA ALA A 27 5.44 -8.13 -2.39
C ALA A 27 5.80 -8.07 -0.89
N GLU A 28 5.92 -6.86 -0.34
CA GLU A 28 6.19 -6.65 1.08
C GLU A 28 5.06 -7.23 1.95
N LEU A 29 3.80 -7.03 1.56
CA LEU A 29 2.65 -7.56 2.29
C LEU A 29 2.69 -9.10 2.36
N VAL A 30 3.06 -9.77 1.27
CA VAL A 30 3.22 -11.24 1.25
C VAL A 30 4.31 -11.68 2.22
N LEU A 31 5.47 -11.01 2.19
CA LEU A 31 6.59 -11.30 3.09
C LEU A 31 6.20 -11.13 4.57
N VAL A 32 5.54 -10.02 4.91
CA VAL A 32 5.09 -9.73 6.27
C VAL A 32 4.03 -10.74 6.72
N ARG A 33 3.11 -11.11 5.83
CA ARG A 33 2.10 -12.14 6.12
C ARG A 33 2.76 -13.48 6.47
N SER A 34 3.72 -13.93 5.67
CA SER A 34 4.46 -15.18 5.94
C SER A 34 5.18 -15.13 7.29
N LYS A 35 5.81 -13.99 7.63
CA LYS A 35 6.45 -13.76 8.94
C LYS A 35 5.48 -13.65 10.12
N THR A 36 4.19 -13.41 9.86
CA THR A 36 3.17 -13.32 10.90
C THR A 36 2.58 -14.70 11.20
N VAL A 37 2.41 -15.54 10.17
CA VAL A 37 1.97 -16.94 10.32
C VAL A 37 2.95 -17.76 11.17
N ALA A 38 4.26 -17.46 11.10
CA ALA A 38 5.29 -18.10 11.92
C ALA A 38 5.34 -17.63 13.39
N GLY A 39 4.31 -16.95 13.91
CA GLY A 39 4.24 -16.49 15.31
C GLY A 39 4.48 -14.99 15.53
N GLY A 40 4.06 -14.12 14.60
CA GLY A 40 4.28 -12.68 14.68
C GLY A 40 3.29 -11.91 15.57
N GLY A 41 3.79 -11.03 16.45
CA GLY A 41 2.99 -10.21 17.36
C GLY A 41 2.22 -9.02 16.74
N LEU A 42 1.46 -8.31 17.59
CA LEU A 42 0.48 -7.27 17.24
C LEU A 42 1.01 -6.12 16.35
N GLU A 43 2.30 -5.79 16.47
CA GLU A 43 2.94 -4.74 15.65
C GLU A 43 2.91 -5.08 14.16
N LYS A 44 3.15 -6.34 13.80
CA LYS A 44 3.09 -6.79 12.39
C LYS A 44 1.66 -6.70 11.84
N THR A 45 0.65 -6.93 12.68
CA THR A 45 -0.77 -6.78 12.31
C THR A 45 -1.13 -5.33 12.00
N ALA A 46 -0.62 -4.39 12.80
CA ALA A 46 -0.81 -2.95 12.57
C ALA A 46 -0.12 -2.51 11.27
N GLN A 47 1.10 -3.00 11.01
CA GLN A 47 1.84 -2.73 9.76
C GLN A 47 1.07 -3.26 8.54
N MET A 48 0.58 -4.50 8.57
CA MET A 48 -0.24 -5.07 7.49
C MET A 48 -1.50 -4.25 7.22
N ARG A 49 -2.18 -3.76 8.27
CA ARG A 49 -3.36 -2.91 8.12
C ARG A 49 -3.01 -1.60 7.42
N ASN A 50 -1.88 -0.98 7.75
CA ASN A 50 -1.43 0.25 7.11
C ASN A 50 -1.03 0.03 5.64
N MET A 51 -0.29 -1.04 5.34
CA MET A 51 0.07 -1.43 3.96
C MET A 51 -1.18 -1.67 3.10
N ARG A 52 -2.16 -2.44 3.58
CA ARG A 52 -3.43 -2.67 2.85
C ARG A 52 -4.18 -1.38 2.53
N ARG A 53 -4.20 -0.44 3.49
CA ARG A 53 -4.83 0.86 3.29
C ARG A 53 -4.09 1.72 2.27
N ARG A 54 -2.76 1.69 2.27
CA ARG A 54 -1.94 2.40 1.28
C ARG A 54 -2.14 1.83 -0.13
N ILE A 55 -2.15 0.50 -0.26
CA ILE A 55 -2.49 -0.20 -1.51
C ILE A 55 -3.86 0.24 -2.04
N ALA A 56 -4.89 0.28 -1.18
CA ALA A 56 -6.24 0.70 -1.58
C ALA A 56 -6.29 2.15 -2.08
N ARG A 57 -5.52 3.07 -1.46
CA ARG A 57 -5.42 4.47 -1.91
C ARG A 57 -4.77 4.56 -3.28
N ILE A 58 -3.67 3.86 -3.50
CA ILE A 58 -2.98 3.83 -4.79
C ILE A 58 -3.92 3.32 -5.89
N LEU A 59 -4.60 2.19 -5.64
CA LEU A 59 -5.58 1.64 -6.59
C LEU A 59 -6.72 2.61 -6.88
N THR A 60 -7.19 3.36 -5.87
CA THR A 60 -8.23 4.37 -6.04
C THR A 60 -7.75 5.50 -6.95
N ILE A 61 -6.55 6.05 -6.70
CA ILE A 61 -5.97 7.12 -7.51
C ILE A 61 -5.74 6.66 -8.96
N LEU A 62 -5.20 5.44 -9.15
CA LEU A 62 -5.00 4.89 -10.49
C LEU A 62 -6.32 4.70 -11.24
N ARG A 63 -7.38 4.25 -10.56
CA ARG A 63 -8.73 4.17 -11.13
C ARG A 63 -9.29 5.54 -11.48
N GLU A 64 -9.13 6.54 -10.61
CA GLU A 64 -9.53 7.93 -10.88
C GLU A 64 -8.80 8.50 -12.11
N ARG A 65 -7.55 8.08 -12.35
CA ARG A 65 -6.76 8.42 -13.54
C ARG A 65 -7.14 7.61 -14.79
N GLY A 66 -8.12 6.73 -14.71
CA GLY A 66 -8.58 5.90 -15.84
C GLY A 66 -7.72 4.66 -16.13
N ILE A 67 -6.75 4.34 -15.26
CA ILE A 67 -5.89 3.17 -15.43
C ILE A 67 -6.63 1.93 -14.92
N LYS A 68 -6.72 0.92 -15.79
CA LYS A 68 -7.20 -0.42 -15.43
C LYS A 68 -5.99 -1.31 -15.20
N LEU A 69 -5.88 -1.82 -13.97
CA LEU A 69 -4.87 -2.79 -13.52
C LEU A 69 -5.48 -4.17 -13.39
#